data_AF-A0A955AS05-F1
#
_entry.id   AF-A0A955AS05-F1
#
_cell.length_a   1.000
_cell.length_b   1.000
_cell.length_c   1.000
_cell.angle_alpha   90.00
_cell.angle_beta   90.00
_cell.angle_gamma   90.00
#
_symmetry.space_group_name_H-M   'P 1'
#
loop_
_entity.id
_entity.type
_entity.pdbx_description
1 polymer ?
#
loop_
_entity_poly.entity_id
_entity_poly.type
_entity_poly.pdbx_seq_one_letter_code
_entity_poly.pdbx_strand_id
1 'polypeptide(L)'
;DVILQVDTFDNNYRVWAWRPTEDRPEEPLLERTIVVNPDSLPKLIVNSPGNEAPDATFRWVHFSNERSLPAPEIMNLLTGDFDNNGILNVSDIDLLSAAISSGANESRFDLTNDTVVNRDDLVDLVTSQMGTWIGDANLDGEFNSSDMISVFSAGKYESGQTATWTEGDWNGDTTFDSADLIAAFSDGGYELGPRQAVSSVPEPSLGLWGIFAALVCVRKSCRRRLA
;
A
#
# COMPACT_ATOMS: atom_id res chain seq x y z
N ASP A 1 5.62 -39.17 9.63
CA ASP A 1 5.08 -37.80 9.65
C ASP A 1 6.19 -36.83 10.01
N VAL A 2 6.34 -35.77 9.21
CA VAL A 2 7.29 -34.68 9.43
C VAL A 2 6.50 -33.39 9.29
N ILE A 3 6.67 -32.47 10.22
CA ILE A 3 6.10 -31.12 10.15
C ILE A 3 7.11 -30.25 9.42
N LEU A 4 6.66 -29.54 8.39
CA LEU A 4 7.44 -28.54 7.67
C LEU A 4 6.82 -27.16 7.94
N GLN A 5 7.63 -26.22 8.42
CA GLN A 5 7.24 -24.82 8.59
C GLN A 5 8.17 -23.96 7.73
N VAL A 6 7.58 -23.03 6.98
CA VAL A 6 8.32 -22.05 6.18
C VAL A 6 7.86 -20.66 6.59
N ASP A 7 8.78 -19.85 7.08
CA ASP A 7 8.51 -18.47 7.47
C ASP A 7 9.30 -17.51 6.57
N THR A 8 8.76 -16.33 6.30
CA THR A 8 9.43 -15.26 5.54
C THR A 8 9.77 -14.09 6.45
N PHE A 9 11.03 -13.65 6.44
CA PHE A 9 11.54 -12.54 7.25
C PHE A 9 12.51 -11.69 6.43
N ASP A 10 12.31 -10.37 6.36
CA ASP A 10 13.27 -9.42 5.77
C ASP A 10 13.86 -9.86 4.41
N ASN A 11 12.98 -10.16 3.45
CA ASN A 11 13.32 -10.70 2.13
C ASN A 11 14.04 -12.06 2.15
N ASN A 12 14.08 -12.78 3.26
CA ASN A 12 14.56 -14.17 3.35
C ASN A 12 13.39 -15.12 3.59
N TYR A 13 13.56 -16.40 3.25
CA TYR A 13 12.74 -17.48 3.80
C TYR A 13 13.59 -18.38 4.69
N ARG A 14 12.97 -18.88 5.76
CA ARG A 14 13.51 -19.85 6.70
C ARG A 14 12.64 -21.10 6.70
N VAL A 15 13.26 -22.27 6.75
CA VAL A 15 12.56 -23.56 6.72
C VAL A 15 12.95 -24.39 7.94
N TRP A 16 11.96 -24.91 8.65
CA TRP A 16 12.13 -25.87 9.73
C TRP A 16 11.46 -27.20 9.36
N ALA A 17 12.05 -28.30 9.83
CA ALA A 17 11.46 -29.62 9.74
C ALA A 17 11.69 -30.39 11.04
N TRP A 18 10.65 -31.02 11.58
CA TRP A 18 10.75 -31.83 12.79
C TRP A 18 9.69 -32.92 12.85
N ARG A 19 9.84 -33.90 13.75
CA ARG A 19 8.82 -34.95 13.93
C ARG A 19 7.69 -34.41 14.81
N PRO A 20 6.42 -34.82 14.59
CA PRO A 20 5.29 -34.37 15.42
C PRO A 20 5.42 -34.65 16.92
N THR A 21 6.30 -35.58 17.31
CA THR A 21 6.57 -35.94 18.71
C THR A 21 7.67 -35.09 19.35
N GLU A 22 8.26 -34.17 18.60
CA GLU A 22 9.39 -33.34 19.00
C GLU A 22 8.97 -31.85 18.96
N ASP A 23 9.66 -31.01 19.73
CA ASP A 23 9.47 -29.56 19.68
C ASP A 23 10.14 -28.98 18.43
N ARG A 24 9.65 -27.82 17.98
CA ARG A 24 10.24 -27.09 16.86
C ARG A 24 11.69 -26.68 17.19
N PRO A 25 12.68 -26.97 16.32
CA PRO A 25 14.06 -26.53 16.51
C PRO A 25 14.17 -25.00 16.55
N GLU A 26 15.07 -24.48 17.38
CA GLU A 26 15.31 -23.03 17.48
C GLU A 26 15.91 -22.45 16.19
N GLU A 27 16.87 -23.16 15.59
CA GLU A 27 17.53 -22.75 14.35
C GLU A 27 16.87 -23.39 13.11
N PRO A 28 16.68 -22.63 12.01
CA PRO A 28 16.12 -23.18 10.78
C PRO A 28 17.11 -24.13 10.10
N LEU A 29 16.57 -25.12 9.39
CA LEU A 29 17.35 -26.01 8.53
C LEU A 29 17.89 -25.29 7.29
N LEU A 30 17.19 -24.25 6.83
CA LEU A 30 17.59 -23.46 5.67
C LEU A 30 17.17 -22.00 5.88
N GLU A 31 18.08 -21.08 5.55
CA GLU A 31 17.80 -19.65 5.42
C GLU A 31 18.35 -19.14 4.09
N ARG A 32 17.53 -18.46 3.29
CA ARG A 32 17.91 -17.96 1.95
C ARG A 32 17.26 -16.62 1.64
N THR A 33 18.02 -15.71 1.05
CA THR A 33 17.52 -14.42 0.53
C THR A 33 16.79 -14.60 -0.79
N ILE A 34 15.61 -13.98 -0.86
CA ILE A 34 14.73 -13.90 -2.01
C ILE A 34 15.09 -12.63 -2.76
N VAL A 35 15.55 -12.79 -4.01
CA VAL A 35 15.52 -11.70 -4.99
C VAL A 35 14.19 -11.84 -5.71
N VAL A 36 13.15 -11.17 -5.19
CA VAL A 36 11.82 -11.18 -5.82
C VAL A 36 11.90 -10.30 -7.07
N ASN A 37 11.73 -10.89 -8.25
CA ASN A 37 11.32 -10.13 -9.43
C ASN A 37 9.83 -9.79 -9.23
N PRO A 38 9.40 -8.52 -9.28
CA PRO A 38 8.03 -8.09 -8.94
C PRO A 38 6.91 -8.88 -9.65
N ASP A 39 7.20 -9.50 -10.79
CA ASP A 39 6.20 -10.25 -11.58
C ASP A 39 6.10 -11.75 -11.23
N SER A 40 6.77 -12.24 -10.19
CA SER A 40 6.85 -13.69 -9.91
C SER A 40 6.62 -14.03 -8.44
N LEU A 41 5.45 -14.60 -8.14
CA LEU A 41 5.16 -15.20 -6.82
C LEU A 41 6.20 -16.28 -6.49
N PRO A 42 6.80 -16.28 -5.29
CA PRO A 42 7.73 -17.32 -4.88
C PRO A 42 7.01 -18.68 -4.82
N LYS A 43 7.52 -19.68 -5.54
CA LYS A 43 7.00 -21.05 -5.55
C LYS A 43 7.87 -21.95 -4.67
N LEU A 44 7.27 -22.57 -3.66
CA LEU A 44 7.90 -23.65 -2.91
C LEU A 44 7.76 -24.97 -3.69
N ILE A 45 8.86 -25.50 -4.21
CA ILE A 45 8.88 -26.80 -4.89
C ILE A 45 9.37 -27.86 -3.89
N VAL A 46 8.47 -28.73 -3.43
CA VAL A 46 8.83 -29.90 -2.61
C VAL A 46 9.04 -31.08 -3.55
N ASN A 47 10.30 -31.46 -3.76
CA ASN A 47 10.62 -32.67 -4.53
C ASN A 47 10.38 -33.89 -3.65
N SER A 48 9.48 -34.79 -4.07
CA SER A 48 9.35 -36.11 -3.45
C SER A 48 10.65 -36.90 -3.70
N PRO A 49 11.22 -37.59 -2.68
CA PRO A 49 12.34 -38.49 -2.91
C PRO A 49 11.82 -39.64 -3.77
N GLY A 50 12.20 -39.65 -5.05
CA GLY A 50 11.70 -40.63 -6.01
C GLY A 50 11.87 -42.06 -5.52
N ASN A 51 10.88 -42.91 -5.81
CA ASN A 51 10.79 -44.38 -5.78
C ASN A 51 11.35 -45.18 -4.57
N GLU A 52 12.02 -44.58 -3.59
CA GLU A 52 12.58 -45.28 -2.43
C GLU A 52 11.71 -45.14 -1.17
N ALA A 53 10.66 -44.30 -1.20
CA ALA A 53 9.70 -44.12 -0.13
C ALA A 53 8.26 -43.99 -0.68
N PRO A 54 7.60 -45.10 -1.08
CA PRO A 54 6.25 -45.07 -1.67
C PRO A 54 5.16 -44.53 -0.73
N ASP A 55 5.45 -44.39 0.57
CA ASP A 55 4.49 -43.99 1.60
C ASP A 55 4.70 -42.55 2.11
N ALA A 56 5.50 -41.73 1.41
CA ALA A 56 5.68 -40.32 1.74
C ALA A 56 4.39 -39.52 1.47
N THR A 57 3.45 -39.59 2.41
CA THR A 57 2.23 -38.79 2.42
C THR A 57 2.49 -37.49 3.15
N PHE A 58 2.57 -36.38 2.40
CA PHE A 58 2.60 -35.03 2.97
C PHE A 58 1.20 -34.70 3.47
N ARG A 59 0.94 -34.93 4.76
CA ARG A 59 -0.43 -34.84 5.29
C ARG A 59 -0.79 -33.43 5.76
N TRP A 60 0.19 -32.58 6.07
CA TRP A 60 -0.04 -31.21 6.54
C TRP A 60 1.14 -30.31 6.14
N VAL A 61 0.92 -29.38 5.20
CA VAL A 61 1.75 -28.18 5.08
C VAL A 61 0.99 -27.10 5.83
N HIS A 62 1.44 -26.78 7.05
CA HIS A 62 0.86 -25.68 7.81
C HIS A 62 1.67 -24.43 7.50
N PHE A 63 1.09 -23.51 6.74
CA PHE A 63 1.60 -22.15 6.63
C PHE A 63 1.10 -21.39 7.86
N SER A 64 1.83 -21.50 8.98
CA SER A 64 1.62 -20.63 10.13
C SER A 64 2.46 -19.38 9.97
N ASN A 65 1.85 -18.27 9.56
CA ASN A 65 2.31 -16.95 9.96
C ASN A 65 2.03 -16.74 11.46
N GLU A 66 2.56 -17.60 12.33
CA GLU A 66 2.31 -17.56 13.76
C GLU A 66 3.19 -16.51 14.44
N ARG A 67 2.70 -15.27 14.40
CA ARG A 67 2.62 -14.51 15.65
C ARG A 67 1.19 -14.68 16.17
N SER A 68 0.99 -15.58 17.12
CA SER A 68 -0.30 -15.74 17.78
C SER A 68 -0.68 -14.45 18.52
N LEU A 69 -1.57 -13.65 17.95
CA LEU A 69 -2.37 -12.67 18.67
C LEU A 69 -3.83 -13.15 18.59
N PRO A 70 -4.62 -13.10 19.68
CA PRO A 70 -6.03 -13.47 19.60
C PRO A 70 -6.75 -12.46 18.68
N ALA A 71 -7.59 -12.97 17.76
CA ALA A 71 -8.33 -12.28 16.69
C ALA A 71 -8.98 -10.92 17.09
N PRO A 72 -9.22 -9.96 16.15
CA PRO A 72 -9.57 -10.18 14.73
C PRO A 72 -8.74 -9.38 13.72
N GLU A 73 -8.80 -9.79 12.45
CA GLU A 73 -8.39 -9.04 11.25
C GLU A 73 -6.91 -8.61 11.18
N ILE A 74 -6.17 -9.14 10.19
CA ILE A 74 -4.92 -8.51 9.76
C ILE A 74 -5.31 -7.09 9.35
N MET A 75 -4.96 -6.11 10.17
CA MET A 75 -5.20 -4.69 9.91
C MET A 75 -4.58 -4.36 8.55
N ASN A 76 -5.41 -4.29 7.51
CA ASN A 76 -5.09 -3.56 6.30
C ASN A 76 -4.83 -2.13 6.71
N LEU A 77 -3.55 -1.81 6.90
CA LEU A 77 -3.12 -0.49 7.32
C LEU A 77 -3.00 0.46 6.12
N LEU A 78 -3.65 0.13 5.00
CA LEU A 78 -3.69 1.03 3.86
C LEU A 78 -4.70 2.11 4.20
N THR A 79 -4.19 3.29 4.57
CA THR A 79 -5.02 4.48 4.74
C THR A 79 -5.86 4.68 3.48
N GLY A 80 -7.19 4.72 3.64
CA GLY A 80 -8.13 4.84 2.52
C GLY A 80 -8.78 3.53 2.04
N ASP A 81 -8.35 2.35 2.51
CA ASP A 81 -9.05 1.08 2.26
C ASP A 81 -10.30 0.99 3.15
N PHE A 82 -11.45 1.38 2.61
CA PHE A 82 -12.67 1.55 3.40
C PHE A 82 -13.56 0.29 3.43
N ASP A 83 -13.37 -0.62 2.48
CA ASP A 83 -14.04 -1.93 2.48
C ASP A 83 -13.19 -3.06 3.11
N ASN A 84 -11.96 -2.74 3.51
CA ASN A 84 -10.97 -3.63 4.14
C ASN A 84 -10.58 -4.82 3.26
N ASN A 85 -10.63 -4.67 1.93
CA ASN A 85 -10.28 -5.73 0.99
C ASN A 85 -8.75 -5.81 0.73
N GLY A 86 -7.98 -4.81 1.14
CA GLY A 86 -6.52 -4.73 1.02
C GLY A 86 -6.02 -4.11 -0.26
N ILE A 87 -6.89 -3.48 -1.03
CA ILE A 87 -6.62 -2.92 -2.36
C ILE A 87 -7.30 -1.56 -2.45
N LEU A 88 -6.48 -0.51 -2.54
CA LEU A 88 -6.97 0.84 -2.84
C LEU A 88 -7.45 0.91 -4.29
N ASN A 89 -8.75 1.05 -4.50
CA ASN A 89 -9.33 1.10 -5.85
C ASN A 89 -10.56 2.01 -5.92
N VAL A 90 -11.21 2.03 -7.09
CA VAL A 90 -12.43 2.81 -7.36
C VAL A 90 -13.51 2.62 -6.31
N SER A 91 -13.65 1.41 -5.75
CA SER A 91 -14.67 1.11 -4.74
C SER A 91 -14.46 1.93 -3.46
N ASP A 92 -13.21 2.20 -3.08
CA ASP A 92 -12.91 3.04 -1.91
C ASP A 92 -13.26 4.50 -2.18
N ILE A 93 -13.00 4.98 -3.41
CA ILE A 93 -13.41 6.33 -3.82
C ILE A 93 -14.92 6.46 -3.78
N ASP A 94 -15.65 5.52 -4.37
CA ASP A 94 -17.12 5.55 -4.41
C ASP A 94 -17.72 5.48 -2.99
N LEU A 95 -17.09 4.75 -2.06
CA LEU A 95 -17.48 4.74 -0.64
C LEU A 95 -17.27 6.10 0.02
N LEU A 96 -16.16 6.77 -0.26
CA LEU A 96 -15.89 8.11 0.24
C LEU A 96 -16.83 9.16 -0.36
N SER A 97 -17.06 9.15 -1.67
CA SER A 97 -18.03 10.02 -2.34
C SER A 97 -19.44 9.85 -1.75
N ALA A 98 -19.86 8.62 -1.48
CA ALA A 98 -21.14 8.37 -0.82
C ALA A 98 -21.18 8.95 0.60
N ALA A 99 -20.08 8.87 1.36
CA ALA A 99 -19.97 9.46 2.69
C ALA A 99 -20.06 11.01 2.63
N ILE A 100 -19.32 11.63 1.71
CA ILE A 100 -19.33 13.09 1.45
C ILE A 100 -20.74 13.57 1.08
N SER A 101 -21.37 12.92 0.09
CA SER A 101 -22.72 13.26 -0.38
C SER A 101 -23.79 13.08 0.71
N SER A 102 -23.62 12.09 1.60
CA SER A 102 -24.51 11.90 2.75
C SER A 102 -24.32 12.94 3.87
N GLY A 103 -23.19 13.66 3.88
CA GLY A 103 -22.79 14.58 4.95
C GLY A 103 -22.38 13.87 6.25
N ALA A 104 -22.02 12.59 6.18
CA ALA A 104 -21.63 11.80 7.34
C ALA A 104 -20.13 11.99 7.64
N ASN A 105 -19.82 12.54 8.82
CA ASN A 105 -18.45 12.74 9.28
C ASN A 105 -17.96 11.53 10.11
N GLU A 106 -17.97 10.34 9.51
CA GLU A 106 -17.40 9.17 10.19
C GLU A 106 -15.87 9.27 10.19
N SER A 107 -15.25 9.08 11.36
CA SER A 107 -13.80 9.24 11.53
C SER A 107 -12.94 8.31 10.68
N ARG A 108 -13.53 7.27 10.08
CA ARG A 108 -12.81 6.38 9.15
C ARG A 108 -12.60 6.99 7.76
N PHE A 109 -13.43 7.96 7.37
CA PHE A 109 -13.37 8.63 6.06
C PHE A 109 -12.63 9.97 6.14
N ASP A 110 -12.32 10.47 7.34
CA ASP A 110 -11.55 11.69 7.59
C ASP A 110 -10.05 11.38 7.48
N LEU A 111 -9.49 11.57 6.28
CA LEU A 111 -8.08 11.33 5.98
C LEU A 111 -7.22 12.53 6.37
N THR A 112 -7.79 13.73 6.30
CA THR A 112 -7.10 14.99 6.62
C THR A 112 -6.96 15.24 8.13
N ASN A 113 -7.70 14.47 8.95
CA ASN A 113 -7.81 14.61 10.41
C ASN A 113 -8.33 15.99 10.85
N ASP A 114 -9.22 16.60 10.06
CA ASP A 114 -9.81 17.91 10.35
C ASP A 114 -11.21 17.81 10.97
N THR A 115 -11.69 16.59 11.24
CA THR A 115 -13.00 16.22 11.79
C THR A 115 -14.19 16.40 10.84
N VAL A 116 -13.93 16.69 9.57
CA VAL A 116 -14.94 16.86 8.52
C VAL A 116 -14.63 15.87 7.40
N VAL A 117 -15.64 15.15 6.92
CA VAL A 117 -15.51 14.31 5.72
C VAL A 117 -15.99 15.12 4.53
N ASN A 118 -15.05 15.56 3.71
CA ASN A 118 -15.32 16.43 2.57
C ASN A 118 -14.37 16.16 1.41
N ARG A 119 -14.42 17.04 0.40
CA ARG A 119 -13.60 16.94 -0.80
C ARG A 119 -12.09 16.92 -0.53
N ASP A 120 -11.62 17.53 0.54
CA ASP A 120 -10.21 17.51 0.91
C ASP A 120 -9.74 16.09 1.27
N ASP A 121 -10.61 15.25 1.84
CA ASP A 121 -10.32 13.83 2.07
C ASP A 121 -10.29 13.03 0.76
N LEU A 122 -11.19 13.34 -0.19
CA LEU A 122 -11.16 12.75 -1.52
C LEU A 122 -9.85 13.08 -2.25
N VAL A 123 -9.40 14.33 -2.15
CA VAL A 123 -8.13 14.75 -2.72
C VAL A 123 -6.97 14.02 -2.07
N ASP A 124 -6.97 13.84 -0.74
CA ASP A 124 -5.92 13.07 -0.06
C ASP A 124 -5.92 11.59 -0.49
N LEU A 125 -7.09 10.96 -0.59
CA LEU A 125 -7.23 9.58 -1.06
C LEU A 125 -6.59 9.39 -2.44
N VAL A 126 -6.97 10.22 -3.41
CA VAL A 126 -6.54 10.05 -4.81
C VAL A 126 -5.08 10.47 -5.00
N THR A 127 -4.67 11.59 -4.41
CA THR A 127 -3.35 12.17 -4.70
C THR A 127 -2.24 11.67 -3.78
N SER A 128 -2.52 11.50 -2.48
CA SER A 128 -1.53 11.07 -1.49
C SER A 128 -1.53 9.56 -1.29
N GLN A 129 -2.70 8.93 -1.16
CA GLN A 129 -2.79 7.49 -0.87
C GLN A 129 -2.66 6.63 -2.13
N MET A 130 -3.40 6.96 -3.20
CA MET A 130 -3.34 6.25 -4.48
C MET A 130 -2.19 6.73 -5.36
N GLY A 131 -1.76 7.98 -5.21
CA GLY A 131 -0.66 8.53 -5.99
C GLY A 131 -1.01 8.77 -7.46
N THR A 132 -2.28 9.04 -7.77
CA THR A 132 -2.74 9.37 -9.13
C THR A 132 -3.36 10.78 -9.21
N TRP A 133 -4.01 11.12 -10.31
CA TRP A 133 -4.62 12.42 -10.60
C TRP A 133 -6.13 12.40 -10.37
N ILE A 134 -6.67 13.54 -9.94
CA ILE A 134 -8.11 13.79 -10.10
C ILE A 134 -8.41 13.83 -11.60
N GLY A 135 -9.30 12.96 -12.08
CA GLY A 135 -9.59 12.79 -13.50
C GLY A 135 -9.09 11.49 -14.11
N ASP A 136 -8.16 10.77 -13.45
CA ASP A 136 -7.76 9.42 -13.84
C ASP A 136 -8.92 8.45 -13.51
N ALA A 137 -9.77 8.19 -14.49
CA ALA A 137 -11.01 7.46 -14.30
C ALA A 137 -10.77 5.94 -14.17
N ASN A 138 -9.67 5.43 -14.74
CA ASN A 138 -9.35 4.00 -14.77
C ASN A 138 -8.26 3.60 -13.75
N LEU A 139 -7.69 4.56 -13.02
CA LEU A 139 -6.62 4.43 -12.04
C LEU A 139 -5.32 3.85 -12.65
N ASP A 140 -5.01 4.19 -13.91
CA ASP A 140 -3.78 3.74 -14.59
C ASP A 140 -2.56 4.64 -14.29
N GLY A 141 -2.76 5.70 -13.51
CA GLY A 141 -1.73 6.66 -13.10
C GLY A 141 -1.66 7.90 -13.99
N GLU A 142 -2.45 7.97 -15.07
CA GLU A 142 -2.51 9.09 -16.00
C GLU A 142 -3.89 9.74 -16.00
N PHE A 143 -3.94 11.05 -16.20
CA PHE A 143 -5.18 11.72 -16.61
C PHE A 143 -5.03 12.15 -18.06
N ASN A 144 -5.74 11.51 -18.99
CA ASN A 144 -5.62 11.78 -20.42
C ASN A 144 -6.96 11.66 -21.16
N SER A 145 -6.90 11.77 -22.49
CA SER A 145 -8.10 11.68 -23.34
C SER A 145 -8.85 10.34 -23.25
N SER A 146 -8.21 9.24 -22.85
CA SER A 146 -8.85 7.94 -22.64
C SER A 146 -9.86 7.99 -21.48
N ASP A 147 -9.49 8.65 -20.38
CA ASP A 147 -10.38 8.86 -19.23
C ASP A 147 -11.62 9.66 -19.62
N MET A 148 -11.38 10.77 -20.35
CA MET A 148 -12.45 11.63 -20.86
C MET A 148 -13.41 10.86 -21.76
N ILE A 149 -12.90 10.00 -22.65
CA ILE A 149 -13.74 9.15 -23.52
C ILE A 149 -14.54 8.16 -22.65
N SER A 150 -13.93 7.56 -21.64
CA SER A 150 -14.58 6.59 -20.75
C SER A 150 -15.78 7.22 -20.02
N VAL A 151 -15.57 8.35 -19.35
CA VAL A 151 -16.63 9.01 -18.55
C VAL A 151 -17.76 9.56 -19.43
N PHE A 152 -17.45 10.13 -20.60
CA PHE A 152 -18.50 10.59 -21.52
C PHE A 152 -19.27 9.44 -22.17
N SER A 153 -18.63 8.27 -22.36
CA SER A 153 -19.30 7.09 -22.89
C SER A 153 -20.31 6.50 -21.90
N ALA A 154 -20.17 6.77 -20.60
CA ALA A 154 -21.18 6.42 -19.59
C ALA A 154 -22.49 7.21 -19.74
N GLY A 155 -22.45 8.39 -20.40
CA GLY A 155 -23.63 9.18 -20.72
C GLY A 155 -24.29 9.88 -19.53
N LYS A 156 -23.55 10.06 -18.43
CA LYS A 156 -24.07 10.67 -17.19
C LYS A 156 -23.83 12.17 -17.04
N TYR A 157 -23.02 12.76 -17.91
CA TYR A 157 -22.70 14.19 -17.90
C TYR A 157 -23.97 15.05 -17.94
N GLU A 158 -24.15 15.91 -16.94
CA GLU A 158 -25.27 16.85 -16.80
C GLU A 158 -26.65 16.15 -16.85
N SER A 159 -26.70 14.85 -16.53
CA SER A 159 -27.93 14.05 -16.59
C SER A 159 -28.74 14.09 -15.30
N GLY A 160 -28.09 14.48 -14.18
CA GLY A 160 -28.63 14.37 -12.82
C GLY A 160 -28.76 12.93 -12.31
N GLN A 161 -28.23 11.94 -13.05
CA GLN A 161 -28.12 10.57 -12.57
C GLN A 161 -26.89 10.42 -11.68
N THR A 162 -26.97 9.51 -10.71
CA THR A 162 -25.83 9.15 -9.86
C THR A 162 -24.69 8.61 -10.71
N ALA A 163 -23.48 9.16 -10.54
CA ALA A 163 -22.25 8.73 -11.19
C ALA A 163 -21.27 8.18 -10.15
N THR A 164 -20.47 7.18 -10.56
CA THR A 164 -19.28 6.72 -9.83
C THR A 164 -18.04 7.48 -10.34
N TRP A 165 -16.89 7.26 -9.69
CA TRP A 165 -15.61 7.83 -10.13
C TRP A 165 -15.29 7.52 -11.61
N THR A 166 -15.47 6.26 -12.01
CA THR A 166 -15.26 5.77 -13.40
C THR A 166 -16.26 6.35 -14.42
N GLU A 167 -17.32 6.99 -13.94
CA GLU A 167 -18.38 7.61 -14.74
C GLU A 167 -18.33 9.15 -14.68
N GLY A 168 -17.39 9.72 -13.91
CA GLY A 168 -17.08 11.15 -13.89
C GLY A 168 -17.32 11.91 -12.59
N ASP A 169 -17.73 11.25 -11.48
CA ASP A 169 -17.81 11.91 -10.16
C ASP A 169 -16.40 12.12 -9.59
N TRP A 170 -15.78 13.25 -9.94
CA TRP A 170 -14.41 13.59 -9.55
C TRP A 170 -14.34 14.61 -8.42
N ASN A 171 -15.49 15.12 -7.99
CA ASN A 171 -15.60 16.04 -6.86
C ASN A 171 -16.20 15.39 -5.60
N GLY A 172 -16.79 14.18 -5.72
CA GLY A 172 -17.34 13.39 -4.62
C GLY A 172 -18.80 13.69 -4.28
N ASP A 173 -19.54 14.40 -5.14
CA ASP A 173 -20.95 14.76 -4.93
C ASP A 173 -21.93 13.77 -5.54
N THR A 174 -21.44 12.64 -6.07
CA THR A 174 -22.19 11.54 -6.69
C THR A 174 -22.88 11.92 -8.00
N THR A 175 -22.50 13.04 -8.63
CA THR A 175 -22.96 13.44 -9.95
C THR A 175 -21.79 13.69 -10.88
N PHE A 176 -22.03 13.65 -12.19
CA PHE A 176 -21.03 14.05 -13.19
C PHE A 176 -21.50 15.30 -13.91
N ASP A 177 -20.88 16.43 -13.61
CA ASP A 177 -21.19 17.72 -14.21
C ASP A 177 -19.93 18.57 -14.45
N SER A 178 -20.14 19.84 -14.80
CA SER A 178 -19.05 20.76 -15.09
C SER A 178 -18.12 21.03 -13.89
N ALA A 179 -18.56 20.84 -12.65
CA ALA A 179 -17.74 21.00 -11.44
C ALA A 179 -16.70 19.89 -11.30
N ASP A 180 -16.99 18.67 -11.77
CA ASP A 180 -16.03 17.56 -11.85
C ASP A 180 -14.92 17.84 -12.84
N LEU A 181 -15.28 18.40 -14.00
CA LEU A 181 -14.29 18.83 -14.99
C LEU A 181 -13.38 19.91 -14.42
N ILE A 182 -13.93 20.88 -13.70
CA ILE A 182 -13.14 21.90 -13.00
C ILE A 182 -12.23 21.22 -11.96
N ALA A 183 -12.71 20.22 -11.23
CA ALA A 183 -11.91 19.47 -10.26
C ALA A 183 -10.68 18.83 -10.89
N ALA A 184 -10.88 18.03 -11.95
CA ALA A 184 -9.80 17.32 -12.63
C ALA A 184 -8.80 18.27 -13.32
N PHE A 185 -9.29 19.29 -14.03
CA PHE A 185 -8.38 20.24 -14.69
C PHE A 185 -7.65 21.16 -13.72
N SER A 186 -8.19 21.39 -12.51
CA SER A 186 -7.51 22.18 -11.48
C SER A 186 -6.35 21.42 -10.82
N ASP A 187 -6.39 20.09 -10.81
CA ASP A 187 -5.27 19.24 -10.35
C ASP A 187 -4.07 19.32 -11.32
N GLY A 188 -4.34 19.60 -12.60
CA GLY A 188 -3.33 19.98 -13.58
C GLY A 188 -2.56 18.82 -14.22
N GLY A 189 -3.01 17.58 -14.03
CA GLY A 189 -2.37 16.36 -14.53
C GLY A 189 -2.59 16.02 -16.01
N TYR A 190 -3.49 16.75 -16.71
CA TYR A 190 -3.96 16.36 -18.03
C TYR A 190 -2.84 16.25 -19.07
N GLU A 191 -2.69 15.06 -19.68
CA GLU A 191 -1.70 14.73 -20.71
C GLU A 191 -0.24 14.95 -20.26
N LEU A 192 0.04 14.89 -18.94
CA LEU A 192 1.41 14.91 -18.40
C LEU A 192 2.07 13.52 -18.32
N GLY A 193 1.31 12.46 -18.60
CA GLY A 193 1.74 11.07 -18.44
C GLY A 193 1.64 10.58 -16.99
N PRO A 194 2.26 9.43 -16.65
CA PRO A 194 2.07 8.80 -15.35
C PRO A 194 2.56 9.69 -14.21
N ARG A 195 1.72 9.87 -13.19
CA ARG A 195 2.16 10.46 -11.93
C ARG A 195 3.22 9.53 -11.35
N GLN A 196 4.43 10.06 -11.16
CA GLN A 196 5.46 9.27 -10.50
C GLN A 196 5.07 9.10 -9.04
N ALA A 197 4.87 7.85 -8.62
CA ALA A 197 4.68 7.53 -7.22
C ALA A 197 5.80 8.21 -6.43
N VAL A 198 5.42 9.11 -5.52
CA VAL A 198 6.36 9.80 -4.63
C VAL A 198 6.99 8.75 -3.74
N SER A 199 8.11 8.15 -4.18
CA SER A 199 8.99 7.39 -3.31
C SER A 199 9.39 8.36 -2.21
N SER A 200 9.02 8.06 -0.97
CA SER A 200 9.47 8.79 0.21
C SER A 200 10.97 9.00 0.11
N VAL A 201 11.36 10.23 -0.21
CA VAL A 201 12.76 10.63 -0.39
C VAL A 201 13.46 10.35 0.94
N PRO A 202 14.58 9.60 0.98
CA PRO A 202 15.34 9.46 2.20
C PRO A 202 15.71 10.85 2.70
N GLU A 203 15.23 11.20 3.90
CA GLU A 203 15.62 12.45 4.55
C GLU A 203 17.15 12.57 4.49
N PRO A 204 17.69 13.74 4.12
CA PRO A 204 19.13 13.90 4.04
C PRO A 204 19.67 13.62 5.44
N SER A 205 20.38 12.51 5.57
CA SER A 205 21.01 12.09 6.82
C SER A 205 21.74 13.28 7.44
N LEU A 206 21.13 13.87 8.47
CA LEU A 206 21.72 14.93 9.31
C LEU A 206 22.99 14.43 10.04
N GLY A 207 23.38 13.17 9.84
CA GLY A 207 24.52 12.50 10.47
C GLY A 207 25.91 12.95 10.02
N LEU A 208 26.08 13.73 8.95
CA LEU A 208 27.43 14.14 8.49
C LEU A 208 27.86 15.56 8.93
N TRP A 209 26.95 16.44 9.33
CA TRP A 209 27.31 17.79 9.82
C TRP A 209 27.66 17.81 11.31
N GLY A 210 27.11 16.89 12.12
CA GLY A 210 27.41 16.79 13.55
C GLY A 210 28.88 16.44 13.86
N ILE A 211 29.58 15.76 12.94
CA ILE A 211 30.96 15.30 13.16
C ILE A 211 31.97 16.44 12.94
N PHE A 212 31.69 17.39 12.03
CA PHE A 212 32.57 18.56 11.82
C PHE A 212 32.51 19.56 12.99
N ALA A 213 31.35 19.73 13.64
CA ALA A 213 31.22 20.61 14.80
C ALA A 213 31.97 20.07 16.03
N ALA A 214 31.98 18.75 16.24
CA ALA A 214 32.69 18.12 17.35
C ALA A 214 34.23 18.26 17.24
N LEU A 215 34.79 18.17 16.04
CA LEU A 215 36.24 18.31 15.83
C LEU A 215 36.75 19.75 16.01
N VAL A 216 35.92 20.76 15.76
CA VAL A 216 36.27 22.17 16.00
C VAL A 216 36.23 22.53 17.49
N CYS A 217 35.30 21.92 18.26
CA CYS A 217 35.22 22.14 19.71
C CYS A 217 36.36 21.48 20.49
N VAL A 218 36.83 20.29 20.09
CA VAL A 218 37.99 19.61 20.73
C VAL A 218 39.30 20.37 20.48
N ARG A 219 39.46 21.01 19.31
CA ARG A 219 40.66 21.83 19.02
C ARG A 219 40.75 23.11 19.85
N LYS A 220 39.61 23.71 20.23
CA LYS A 220 39.59 24.93 21.06
C LYS A 220 39.85 24.66 22.55
N SER A 221 39.45 23.50 23.09
CA SER A 221 39.65 23.17 24.50
C SER A 221 41.09 22.77 24.83
N CYS A 222 41.83 22.10 23.92
CA CYS A 222 43.25 21.79 24.13
C CYS A 222 44.15 23.03 24.11
N ARG A 223 43.81 24.10 23.39
CA ARG A 223 44.61 25.34 23.35
C ARG A 223 44.50 26.21 24.62
N ARG A 224 43.49 26.01 25.46
CA ARG A 224 43.28 26.80 26.69
C ARG A 224 43.95 26.22 27.95
N ARG A 225 44.58 25.05 27.86
CA ARG A 225 45.29 24.42 28.99
C ARG A 225 46.82 24.57 28.95
N LEU A 226 47.35 25.34 28.00
CA LEU A 226 48.80 25.55 27.81
C LEU A 226 49.18 27.05 27.75
N ALA A 227 48.40 27.92 28.40
CA ALA A 227 48.74 29.34 28.59
C ALA A 227 48.63 29.68 30.08
#